data_AF-A0A2T5J4C9-F1
#
_entry.id   AF-A0A2T5J4C9-F1
#
_cell.length_a   1.000
_cell.length_b   1.000
_cell.length_c   1.000
_cell.angle_alpha   90.00
_cell.angle_beta   90.00
_cell.angle_gamma   90.00
#
_symmetry.space_group_name_H-M   'P 1'
#
loop_
_entity.id
_entity.type
_entity.pdbx_description
1 polymer ?
#
loop_
_entity_poly.entity_id
_entity_poly.type
_entity_poly.pdbx_seq_one_letter_code
_entity_poly.pdbx_strand_id
1 'polypeptide(L)'
;MGYMKELYIEMQEDDEGNAIAQALGVTWLDLHGSIYEIEANKNASGRITSYTIEFFKISKALADKIEGLENNKVIVSPDIFDEIIGIEEYDYQWDAINDSDGAYGNFVGEISDLRALNALNAGSDSTNLILKRQVFIGLMGSMETYLSDTFIKLTRSNAAFLQNFVRTYPEFSKRTFTLNELFEKHAVIAETAKTVMLEIIYHNLVTVKQMYIATFGIEFPDLQRPLALVRTRHDLVHRNGKTKEGVVVQLDEIIVNQAIKEIESFIYAIEFELSKSL
;
A
#
# COMPACT_ATOMS: atom_id res chain seq x y z
N MET A 1 -2.09 -14.00 32.99
CA MET A 1 -1.26 -13.83 31.78
C MET A 1 0.10 -13.32 32.25
N GLY A 2 1.22 -13.68 31.63
CA GLY A 2 2.54 -13.25 32.10
C GLY A 2 2.87 -11.85 31.59
N TYR A 3 3.39 -10.98 32.45
CA TYR A 3 3.76 -9.59 32.15
C TYR A 3 4.60 -9.43 30.86
N MET A 4 5.51 -10.36 30.59
CA MET A 4 6.29 -10.37 29.34
C MET A 4 5.42 -10.50 28.10
N LYS A 5 4.35 -11.31 28.14
CA LYS A 5 3.45 -11.51 27.00
C LYS A 5 2.61 -10.26 26.70
N GLU A 6 2.27 -9.48 27.73
CA GLU A 6 1.58 -8.20 27.58
C GLU A 6 2.52 -7.16 26.95
N LEU A 7 3.76 -7.05 27.45
CA LEU A 7 4.79 -6.17 26.85
C LEU A 7 5.10 -6.50 25.38
N TYR A 8 5.11 -7.79 25.01
CA TYR A 8 5.31 -8.21 23.62
C TYR A 8 4.16 -7.79 22.70
N ILE A 9 2.92 -7.72 23.22
CA ILE A 9 1.76 -7.26 22.43
C ILE A 9 1.83 -5.74 22.29
N GLU A 10 2.08 -5.01 23.38
CA GLU A 10 2.23 -3.54 23.33
C GLU A 10 3.36 -3.10 22.40
N MET A 11 4.50 -3.78 22.41
CA MET A 11 5.62 -3.51 21.49
C MET A 11 5.25 -3.71 20.02
N GLN A 12 4.32 -4.62 19.72
CA GLN A 12 3.84 -4.87 18.35
C GLN A 12 2.77 -3.87 17.91
N GLU A 13 2.18 -3.12 18.82
CA GLU A 13 1.10 -2.15 18.56
C GLU A 13 1.58 -0.69 18.66
N ASP A 14 2.81 -0.43 19.12
CA ASP A 14 3.38 0.91 19.33
C ASP A 14 4.40 1.27 18.23
N ASP A 15 3.90 1.47 17.01
CA ASP A 15 4.72 1.80 15.84
C ASP A 15 5.43 3.16 15.96
N GLU A 16 4.78 4.14 16.59
CA GLU A 16 5.39 5.44 16.91
C GLU A 16 6.59 5.28 17.84
N GLY A 17 6.43 4.53 18.94
CA GLY A 17 7.51 4.20 19.86
C GLY A 17 8.64 3.42 19.21
N ASN A 18 8.33 2.49 18.30
CA ASN A 18 9.34 1.73 17.55
C ASN A 18 10.17 2.62 16.62
N ALA A 19 9.53 3.50 15.85
CA ALA A 19 10.21 4.43 14.96
C ALA A 19 11.11 5.41 15.74
N ILE A 20 10.63 5.90 16.88
CA ILE A 20 11.41 6.77 17.77
C ILE A 20 12.58 6.01 18.41
N ALA A 21 12.37 4.77 18.85
CA ALA A 21 13.46 3.97 19.40
C ALA A 21 14.57 3.75 18.36
N GLN A 22 14.20 3.40 17.13
CA GLN A 22 15.12 3.24 16.01
C GLN A 22 15.88 4.54 15.72
N ALA A 23 15.17 5.68 15.66
CA ALA A 23 15.75 7.00 15.48
C ALA A 23 16.81 7.37 16.52
N LEU A 24 16.57 6.97 17.76
CA LEU A 24 17.45 7.25 18.90
C LEU A 24 18.56 6.21 19.07
N GLY A 25 18.60 5.17 18.22
CA GLY A 25 19.56 4.08 18.32
C GLY A 25 19.37 3.19 19.56
N VAL A 26 18.15 3.11 20.08
CA VAL A 26 17.78 2.34 21.28
C VAL A 26 16.71 1.30 20.95
N THR A 27 16.40 0.41 21.89
CA THR A 27 15.29 -0.54 21.72
C THR A 27 13.98 0.06 22.20
N TRP A 28 12.84 -0.41 21.67
CA TRP A 28 11.51 -0.03 22.19
C TRP A 28 11.41 -0.25 23.70
N LEU A 29 11.97 -1.35 24.20
CA LEU A 29 11.95 -1.67 25.63
C LEU A 29 12.75 -0.67 26.47
N ASP A 30 13.82 -0.08 25.92
CA ASP A 30 14.57 0.98 26.59
C ASP A 30 13.75 2.28 26.66
N LEU A 31 13.01 2.59 25.60
CA LEU A 31 12.14 3.76 25.49
C LEU A 31 10.84 3.58 26.30
N HIS A 32 10.35 2.35 26.44
CA HIS A 32 9.08 2.00 27.07
C HIS A 32 9.01 2.52 28.51
N GLY A 33 7.93 3.25 28.81
CA GLY A 33 7.71 3.87 30.13
C GLY A 33 8.38 5.23 30.34
N SER A 34 9.06 5.75 29.31
CA SER A 34 9.42 7.18 29.22
C SER A 34 8.18 8.03 28.90
N ILE A 35 8.24 9.33 29.17
CA ILE A 35 7.22 10.31 28.78
C ILE A 35 7.96 11.39 28.01
N TYR A 36 7.56 11.65 26.78
CA TYR A 36 8.16 12.66 25.92
C TYR A 36 7.10 13.36 25.07
N GLU A 37 7.45 14.55 24.57
CA GLU A 37 6.72 15.24 23.50
C GLU A 37 7.67 15.51 22.34
N ILE A 38 7.11 15.70 21.15
CA ILE A 38 7.87 15.95 19.94
C ILE A 38 7.42 17.27 19.32
N GLU A 39 8.38 18.16 19.07
CA GLU A 39 8.14 19.48 18.50
C GLU A 39 8.85 19.62 17.14
N ALA A 40 8.13 20.08 16.12
CA ALA A 40 8.69 20.30 14.80
C ALA A 40 9.44 21.64 14.72
N ASN A 41 10.74 21.59 14.40
CA ASN A 41 11.53 22.78 14.11
C ASN A 41 11.34 23.19 12.65
N LYS A 42 10.85 24.41 12.42
CA LYS A 42 10.58 24.96 11.09
C LYS A 42 11.54 26.09 10.75
N ASN A 43 11.96 26.16 9.50
CA ASN A 43 12.70 27.31 8.99
C ASN A 43 11.76 28.50 8.67
N ALA A 44 12.33 29.63 8.24
CA ALA A 44 11.57 30.84 7.89
C ALA A 44 10.54 30.65 6.75
N SER A 45 10.68 29.60 5.92
CA SER A 45 9.71 29.25 4.87
C SER A 45 8.60 28.30 5.34
N GLY A 46 8.60 27.89 6.61
CA GLY A 46 7.65 26.94 7.17
C GLY A 46 7.97 25.48 6.91
N ARG A 47 9.11 25.17 6.25
CA ARG A 47 9.57 23.79 6.01
C ARG A 47 10.18 23.23 7.29
N ILE A 48 9.79 22.01 7.65
CA ILE A 48 10.36 21.27 8.78
C ILE A 48 11.81 20.91 8.46
N THR A 49 12.72 21.19 9.39
CA THR A 49 14.16 20.93 9.26
C THR A 49 14.68 19.88 10.23
N SER A 50 13.98 19.68 11.35
CA SER A 50 14.26 18.65 12.35
C SER A 50 13.09 18.55 13.32
N TYR A 51 13.11 17.54 14.18
CA TYR A 51 12.21 17.43 15.33
C TYR A 51 13.01 17.45 16.63
N THR A 52 12.45 18.04 17.67
CA THR A 52 13.00 18.02 19.04
C THR A 52 12.14 17.08 19.86
N ILE A 53 12.74 16.00 20.39
CA ILE A 53 12.08 15.11 21.34
C ILE A 53 12.49 15.57 22.75
N GLU A 54 11.51 16.01 23.55
CA GLU A 54 11.71 16.45 24.94
C GLU A 54 11.17 15.39 25.91
N PHE A 55 12.05 14.83 26.74
CA PHE A 55 11.70 13.84 27.73
C PHE A 55 11.30 14.48 29.07
N PHE A 56 10.03 14.36 29.44
CA PHE A 56 9.50 14.69 30.78
C PHE A 56 9.81 13.61 31.81
N LYS A 57 9.94 12.35 31.35
CA LYS A 57 10.36 11.21 32.17
C LYS A 57 11.28 10.33 31.35
N ILE A 58 12.53 10.20 31.78
CA ILE A 58 13.53 9.34 31.17
C ILE A 58 14.30 8.57 32.24
N SER A 59 14.54 7.29 32.00
CA SER A 59 15.38 6.49 32.90
C SER A 59 16.85 6.85 32.69
N LYS A 60 17.67 6.77 33.75
CA LYS A 60 19.11 7.04 33.62
C LYS A 60 19.78 6.10 32.60
N ALA A 61 19.36 4.83 32.58
CA ALA A 61 19.88 3.84 31.64
C ALA A 61 19.55 4.18 30.18
N LEU A 62 18.38 4.76 29.91
CA LEU A 62 18.01 5.26 28.58
C LEU A 62 18.79 6.54 28.24
N ALA A 63 18.89 7.49 29.18
CA ALA A 63 19.60 8.75 28.96
C ALA A 63 21.07 8.53 28.58
N ASP A 64 21.74 7.54 29.17
CA ASP A 64 23.13 7.19 28.87
C ASP A 64 23.29 6.54 27.47
N LYS A 65 22.21 6.06 26.85
CA LYS A 65 22.21 5.41 25.51
C LYS A 65 21.91 6.38 24.36
N ILE A 66 21.15 7.44 24.62
CA ILE A 66 20.73 8.39 23.57
C ILE A 66 21.89 9.33 23.25
N GLU A 67 22.44 9.20 22.04
CA GLU A 67 23.46 10.12 21.54
C GLU A 67 22.87 11.52 21.27
N GLY A 68 23.56 12.57 21.69
CA GLY A 68 23.12 13.95 21.47
C GLY A 68 21.99 14.44 22.41
N LEU A 69 21.70 13.70 23.49
CA LEU A 69 20.76 14.14 24.52
C LEU A 69 21.36 15.27 25.38
N GLU A 70 20.76 16.46 25.33
CA GLU A 70 21.13 17.61 26.15
C GLU A 70 19.89 18.22 26.82
N ASN A 71 19.94 18.45 28.14
CA ASN A 71 18.80 18.98 28.91
C ASN A 71 17.48 18.21 28.68
N ASN A 72 17.55 16.88 28.62
CA ASN A 72 16.43 15.99 28.28
C ASN A 72 15.83 16.22 26.88
N LYS A 73 16.55 16.87 25.97
CA LYS A 73 16.13 17.10 24.60
C LYS A 73 17.11 16.46 23.63
N VAL A 74 16.61 15.88 22.56
CA VAL A 74 17.41 15.35 21.45
C VAL A 74 16.81 15.80 20.14
N ILE A 75 17.66 16.21 19.20
CA ILE A 75 17.24 16.67 17.87
C ILE A 75 17.41 15.51 16.89
N VAL A 76 16.36 15.22 16.14
CA VAL A 76 16.33 14.08 15.21
C VAL A 76 15.96 14.53 13.80
N SER A 77 16.38 13.74 12.80
CA SER A 77 16.13 14.01 11.37
C SER A 77 14.63 14.03 11.05
N PRO A 78 14.15 14.86 10.10
CA PRO A 78 12.78 14.78 9.61
C PRO A 78 12.38 13.42 9.06
N ASP A 79 13.33 12.65 8.52
CA ASP A 79 13.10 11.36 7.86
C ASP A 79 12.43 10.32 8.78
N ILE A 80 12.58 10.49 10.10
CA ILE A 80 11.95 9.60 11.11
C ILE A 80 10.43 9.71 11.07
N PHE A 81 9.91 10.89 10.75
CA PHE A 81 8.48 11.09 10.56
C PHE A 81 8.00 10.71 9.16
N ASP A 82 8.88 10.62 8.15
CA ASP A 82 8.50 10.02 6.87
C ASP A 82 8.21 8.51 7.05
N GLU A 83 8.96 7.83 7.95
CA GLU A 83 8.66 6.45 8.35
C GLU A 83 7.37 6.35 9.16
N ILE A 84 7.13 7.22 10.15
CA ILE A 84 5.89 7.25 10.96
C ILE A 84 4.66 7.58 10.10
N ILE A 85 4.74 8.61 9.25
CA ILE A 85 3.66 8.99 8.32
C ILE A 85 3.40 7.85 7.33
N GLY A 86 4.45 7.19 6.83
CA GLY A 86 4.30 6.02 5.97
C GLY A 86 3.57 4.86 6.66
N ILE A 87 3.83 4.61 7.94
CA ILE A 87 3.13 3.60 8.73
C ILE A 87 1.65 3.98 8.94
N GLU A 88 1.36 5.23 9.35
CA GLU A 88 -0.02 5.70 9.50
C GLU A 88 -0.81 5.63 8.17
N GLU A 89 -0.17 5.96 7.04
CA GLU A 89 -0.78 5.85 5.71
C GLU A 89 -1.08 4.39 5.35
N TYR A 90 -0.18 3.45 5.65
CA TYR A 90 -0.39 2.02 5.41
C TYR A 90 -1.48 1.43 6.30
N ASP A 91 -1.55 1.83 7.58
CA ASP A 91 -2.60 1.42 8.49
C ASP A 91 -3.97 1.92 8.04
N TYR A 92 -4.06 3.21 7.70
CA TYR A 92 -5.29 3.78 7.18
C TYR A 92 -5.74 3.08 5.88
N GLN A 93 -4.80 2.83 4.96
CA GLN A 93 -5.10 2.10 3.72
C GLN A 93 -5.57 0.68 4.03
N TRP A 94 -4.91 -0.01 4.96
CA TRP A 94 -5.27 -1.36 5.35
C TRP A 94 -6.66 -1.43 5.99
N ASP A 95 -6.99 -0.50 6.87
CA ASP A 95 -8.29 -0.40 7.51
C ASP A 95 -9.39 -0.05 6.51
N ALA A 96 -9.13 0.89 5.59
CA ALA A 96 -10.06 1.19 4.50
C ALA A 96 -10.33 -0.04 3.62
N ILE A 97 -9.31 -0.86 3.35
CA ILE A 97 -9.49 -2.14 2.65
C ILE A 97 -10.36 -3.06 3.50
N ASN A 98 -10.11 -3.18 4.81
CA ASN A 98 -10.84 -4.08 5.70
C ASN A 98 -12.33 -3.73 5.83
N ASP A 99 -12.65 -2.45 5.90
CA ASP A 99 -14.01 -1.94 6.09
C ASP A 99 -14.84 -1.95 4.80
N SER A 100 -14.21 -2.17 3.63
CA SER A 100 -14.92 -2.12 2.36
C SER A 100 -15.76 -3.37 2.07
N ASP A 101 -17.02 -3.17 1.69
CA ASP A 101 -18.02 -4.19 1.37
C ASP A 101 -17.66 -4.98 0.07
N GLY A 102 -16.69 -5.89 0.17
CA GLY A 102 -16.29 -6.82 -0.89
C GLY A 102 -15.68 -6.15 -2.14
N ALA A 103 -14.42 -6.49 -2.44
CA ALA A 103 -13.68 -5.87 -3.55
C ALA A 103 -14.42 -5.95 -4.91
N TYR A 104 -15.05 -7.09 -5.21
CA TYR A 104 -15.81 -7.27 -6.45
C TYR A 104 -17.07 -6.39 -6.51
N GLY A 105 -17.81 -6.24 -5.40
CA GLY A 105 -19.00 -5.40 -5.33
C GLY A 105 -18.68 -3.93 -5.59
N ASN A 106 -17.63 -3.44 -4.94
CA ASN A 106 -17.11 -2.07 -5.15
C ASN A 106 -16.70 -1.83 -6.60
N PHE A 107 -15.98 -2.79 -7.21
CA PHE A 107 -15.62 -2.71 -8.62
C PHE A 107 -16.84 -2.63 -9.53
N VAL A 108 -17.86 -3.48 -9.33
CA VAL A 108 -19.08 -3.48 -10.14
C VAL A 108 -19.85 -2.15 -10.01
N GLY A 109 -19.93 -1.60 -8.79
CA GLY A 109 -20.53 -0.28 -8.54
C GLY A 109 -19.81 0.83 -9.30
N GLU A 110 -18.49 0.91 -9.15
CA GLU A 110 -17.66 1.90 -9.83
C GLU A 110 -17.76 1.80 -11.37
N ILE A 111 -17.79 0.58 -11.92
CA ILE A 111 -17.99 0.38 -13.37
C ILE A 111 -19.35 0.90 -13.85
N SER A 112 -20.40 0.75 -13.04
CA SER A 112 -21.72 1.30 -13.36
C SER A 112 -21.66 2.84 -13.44
N ASP A 113 -21.01 3.49 -12.47
CA ASP A 113 -20.89 4.94 -12.43
C ASP A 113 -19.98 5.48 -13.54
N LEU A 114 -18.87 4.78 -13.83
CA LEU A 114 -17.99 5.12 -14.96
C LEU A 114 -18.70 5.00 -16.31
N ARG A 115 -19.59 4.03 -16.50
CA ARG A 115 -20.46 3.95 -17.70
C ARG A 115 -21.39 5.15 -17.79
N ALA A 116 -22.01 5.55 -16.68
CA ALA A 116 -22.88 6.72 -16.64
C ALA A 116 -22.10 8.00 -16.98
N LEU A 117 -20.91 8.19 -16.40
CA LEU A 117 -20.01 9.30 -16.73
C LEU A 117 -19.57 9.26 -18.20
N ASN A 118 -19.29 8.08 -18.74
CA ASN A 118 -18.94 7.91 -20.14
C ASN A 118 -20.08 8.27 -21.10
N ALA A 119 -21.34 8.21 -20.67
CA ALA A 119 -22.48 8.62 -21.50
C ALA A 119 -22.71 10.14 -21.50
N LEU A 120 -22.06 10.89 -20.60
CA LEU A 120 -22.23 12.34 -20.52
C LEU A 120 -21.53 13.07 -21.67
N ASN A 121 -22.12 14.22 -22.03
CA ASN A 121 -21.54 15.20 -22.93
C ASN A 121 -21.16 16.47 -22.15
N ALA A 122 -19.86 16.79 -22.12
CA ALA A 122 -19.29 17.92 -21.40
C ALA A 122 -19.32 19.25 -22.19
N GLY A 123 -20.08 19.32 -23.28
CA GLY A 123 -20.37 20.53 -24.05
C GLY A 123 -19.46 20.77 -25.25
N SER A 124 -18.14 20.64 -25.12
CA SER A 124 -17.18 20.81 -26.23
C SER A 124 -16.36 19.55 -26.48
N ASP A 125 -15.79 19.41 -27.68
CA ASP A 125 -14.93 18.26 -28.02
C ASP A 125 -13.72 18.16 -27.07
N SER A 126 -13.14 19.30 -26.69
CA SER A 126 -11.99 19.33 -25.77
C SER A 126 -12.37 18.87 -24.35
N THR A 127 -13.54 19.29 -23.84
CA THR A 127 -13.99 18.88 -22.51
C THR A 127 -14.47 17.43 -22.51
N ASN A 128 -15.10 16.98 -23.60
CA ASN A 128 -15.46 15.58 -23.80
C ASN A 128 -14.22 14.69 -23.81
N LEU A 129 -13.16 15.04 -24.54
CA LEU A 129 -11.92 14.28 -24.56
C LEU A 129 -11.29 14.16 -23.15
N ILE A 130 -11.31 15.25 -22.37
CA ILE A 130 -10.83 15.23 -20.98
C ILE A 130 -11.71 14.31 -20.12
N LEU A 131 -13.04 14.39 -20.25
CA LEU A 131 -13.96 13.51 -19.53
C LEU A 131 -13.68 12.03 -19.86
N LYS A 132 -13.60 11.66 -21.16
CA LYS A 132 -13.29 10.29 -21.59
C LYS A 132 -11.95 9.81 -21.03
N ARG A 133 -10.95 10.69 -21.01
CA ARG A 133 -9.65 10.40 -20.40
C ARG A 133 -9.76 10.12 -18.90
N GLN A 134 -10.50 10.93 -18.15
CA GLN A 134 -10.67 10.70 -16.71
C GLN A 134 -11.46 9.42 -16.42
N VAL A 135 -12.49 9.12 -17.20
CA VAL A 135 -13.22 7.84 -17.09
C VAL A 135 -12.29 6.65 -17.35
N PHE A 136 -11.43 6.72 -18.38
CA PHE A 136 -10.47 5.65 -18.65
C PHE A 136 -9.46 5.50 -17.51
N ILE A 137 -8.95 6.60 -16.95
CA ILE A 137 -8.04 6.55 -15.80
C ILE A 137 -8.75 5.94 -14.58
N GLY A 138 -9.99 6.34 -14.32
CA GLY A 138 -10.84 5.79 -13.27
C GLY A 138 -11.01 4.29 -13.42
N LEU A 139 -11.37 3.80 -14.62
CA LEU A 139 -11.49 2.38 -14.94
C LEU A 139 -10.25 1.57 -14.56
N MET A 140 -9.08 2.09 -14.89
CA MET A 140 -7.82 1.41 -14.58
C MET A 140 -7.53 1.45 -13.08
N GLY A 141 -7.86 2.56 -12.41
CA GLY A 141 -7.82 2.66 -10.95
C GLY A 141 -8.72 1.61 -10.29
N SER A 142 -9.96 1.45 -10.74
CA SER A 142 -10.89 0.43 -10.22
C SER A 142 -10.34 -1.00 -10.37
N MET A 143 -9.70 -1.30 -11.50
CA MET A 143 -9.02 -2.59 -11.71
C MET A 143 -7.85 -2.77 -10.73
N GLU A 144 -6.99 -1.76 -10.58
CA GLU A 144 -5.85 -1.79 -9.65
C GLU A 144 -6.33 -2.00 -8.20
N THR A 145 -7.36 -1.26 -7.77
CA THR A 145 -7.97 -1.40 -6.43
C THR A 145 -8.57 -2.79 -6.24
N TYR A 146 -9.35 -3.31 -7.19
CA TYR A 146 -9.89 -4.67 -7.08
C TYR A 146 -8.77 -5.71 -6.89
N LEU A 147 -7.71 -5.62 -7.70
CA LEU A 147 -6.59 -6.57 -7.64
C LEU A 147 -5.84 -6.47 -6.30
N SER A 148 -5.66 -5.26 -5.78
CA SER A 148 -5.03 -5.02 -4.47
C SER A 148 -5.87 -5.56 -3.33
N ASP A 149 -7.12 -5.08 -3.21
CA ASP A 149 -8.02 -5.39 -2.12
C ASP A 149 -8.30 -6.90 -2.05
N THR A 150 -8.53 -7.53 -3.20
CA THR A 150 -8.76 -8.97 -3.29
C THR A 150 -7.53 -9.75 -2.81
N PHE A 151 -6.33 -9.37 -3.27
CA PHE A 151 -5.11 -10.06 -2.87
C PHE A 151 -4.87 -9.97 -1.37
N ILE A 152 -4.99 -8.75 -0.82
CA ILE A 152 -4.81 -8.46 0.59
C ILE A 152 -5.83 -9.21 1.45
N LYS A 153 -7.13 -9.10 1.12
CA LYS A 153 -8.21 -9.72 1.90
C LYS A 153 -8.10 -11.25 1.93
N LEU A 154 -7.81 -11.88 0.79
CA LEU A 154 -7.69 -13.34 0.73
C LEU A 154 -6.43 -13.83 1.44
N THR A 155 -5.29 -13.17 1.21
CA THR A 155 -4.02 -13.54 1.86
C THR A 155 -4.12 -13.41 3.38
N ARG A 156 -4.78 -12.36 3.87
CA ARG A 156 -5.02 -12.12 5.30
C ARG A 156 -5.97 -13.15 5.92
N SER A 157 -7.08 -13.44 5.25
CA SER A 157 -8.14 -14.31 5.79
C SER A 157 -7.79 -15.80 5.80
N ASN A 158 -6.73 -16.20 5.09
CA ASN A 158 -6.31 -17.59 4.99
C ASN A 158 -4.80 -17.76 5.24
N ALA A 159 -4.46 -18.39 6.37
CA ALA A 159 -3.07 -18.62 6.77
C ALA A 159 -2.24 -19.40 5.73
N ALA A 160 -2.85 -20.29 4.95
CA ALA A 160 -2.17 -21.01 3.88
C ALA A 160 -1.81 -20.08 2.70
N PHE A 161 -2.68 -19.11 2.38
CA PHE A 161 -2.37 -18.09 1.37
C PHE A 161 -1.26 -17.16 1.85
N LEU A 162 -1.31 -16.69 3.10
CA LEU A 162 -0.20 -15.93 3.69
C LEU A 162 1.13 -16.70 3.61
N GLN A 163 1.13 -17.98 3.98
CA GLN A 163 2.32 -18.82 3.89
C GLN A 163 2.80 -18.96 2.44
N ASN A 164 1.89 -19.16 1.47
CA ASN A 164 2.24 -19.26 0.07
C ASN A 164 2.86 -17.95 -0.45
N PHE A 165 2.27 -16.81 -0.11
CA PHE A 165 2.80 -15.49 -0.51
C PHE A 165 4.22 -15.29 0.03
N VAL A 166 4.42 -15.46 1.34
CA VAL A 166 5.75 -15.32 1.98
C VAL A 166 6.78 -16.27 1.37
N ARG A 167 6.37 -17.49 0.99
CA ARG A 167 7.27 -18.48 0.39
C ARG A 167 7.63 -18.16 -1.06
N THR A 168 6.71 -17.56 -1.82
CA THR A 168 6.83 -17.47 -3.28
C THR A 168 7.17 -16.08 -3.80
N TYR A 169 6.87 -15.03 -3.05
CA TYR A 169 7.17 -13.67 -3.49
C TYR A 169 8.68 -13.37 -3.37
N PRO A 170 9.33 -12.88 -4.47
CA PRO A 170 10.79 -12.82 -4.54
C PRO A 170 11.47 -12.02 -3.43
N GLU A 171 10.81 -11.01 -2.87
CA GLU A 171 11.37 -10.18 -1.82
C GLU A 171 11.68 -10.97 -0.54
N PHE A 172 10.79 -11.87 -0.12
CA PHE A 172 11.01 -12.71 1.06
C PHE A 172 12.09 -13.76 0.81
N SER A 173 12.15 -14.32 -0.40
CA SER A 173 13.14 -15.34 -0.75
C SER A 173 14.60 -14.84 -0.69
N LYS A 174 14.81 -13.52 -0.77
CA LYS A 174 16.13 -12.89 -0.69
C LYS A 174 16.58 -12.59 0.73
N ARG A 175 15.67 -12.61 1.71
CA ARG A 175 15.99 -12.32 3.12
C ARG A 175 16.61 -13.57 3.77
N THR A 176 17.76 -13.41 4.42
CA THR A 176 18.41 -14.48 5.19
C THR A 176 18.45 -14.10 6.67
N PHE A 177 18.25 -15.08 7.56
CA PHE A 177 18.28 -14.89 9.01
C PHE A 177 18.92 -16.10 9.69
N THR A 178 19.50 -15.86 10.86
CA THR A 178 20.00 -16.90 11.77
C THR A 178 18.83 -17.56 12.53
N LEU A 179 19.08 -18.73 13.14
CA LEU A 179 18.06 -19.40 13.95
C LEU A 179 17.62 -18.59 15.18
N ASN A 180 18.50 -17.74 15.72
CA ASN A 180 18.16 -16.90 16.86
C ASN A 180 17.17 -15.78 16.45
N GLU A 181 17.35 -15.21 15.26
CA GLU A 181 16.47 -14.15 14.72
C GLU A 181 15.12 -14.70 14.23
N LEU A 182 15.02 -16.01 13.94
CA LEU A 182 13.80 -16.62 13.41
C LEU A 182 12.58 -16.37 14.30
N PHE A 183 12.74 -16.42 15.63
CA PHE A 183 11.62 -16.24 16.54
C PHE A 183 11.03 -14.82 16.46
N GLU A 184 11.90 -13.81 16.39
CA GLU A 184 11.51 -12.40 16.25
C GLU A 184 10.87 -12.14 14.87
N LYS A 185 11.49 -12.64 13.79
CA LYS A 185 10.97 -12.43 12.43
C LYS A 185 9.66 -13.16 12.17
N HIS A 186 9.46 -14.33 12.78
CA HIS A 186 8.19 -15.04 12.70
C HIS A 186 7.06 -14.26 13.39
N ALA A 187 7.36 -13.56 14.50
CA ALA A 187 6.34 -12.81 15.24
C ALA A 187 5.75 -11.63 14.44
N VAL A 188 6.52 -11.04 13.51
CA VAL A 188 6.13 -9.87 12.71
C VAL A 188 5.91 -10.18 11.23
N ILE A 189 5.87 -11.47 10.85
CA ILE A 189 5.84 -11.87 9.43
C ILE A 189 4.56 -11.43 8.72
N ALA A 190 3.43 -11.43 9.44
CA ALA A 190 2.15 -11.00 8.90
C ALA A 190 2.14 -9.49 8.61
N GLU A 191 2.70 -8.70 9.53
CA GLU A 191 2.82 -7.25 9.36
C GLU A 191 3.79 -6.91 8.23
N THR A 192 4.94 -7.60 8.18
CA THR A 192 5.88 -7.46 7.06
C THR A 192 5.20 -7.81 5.73
N ALA A 193 4.39 -8.87 5.69
CA ALA A 193 3.63 -9.23 4.49
C ALA A 193 2.60 -8.17 4.10
N LYS A 194 1.93 -7.55 5.08
CA LYS A 194 1.02 -6.42 4.87
C LYS A 194 1.73 -5.25 4.18
N THR A 195 2.84 -4.77 4.75
CA THR A 195 3.61 -3.67 4.16
C THR A 195 4.02 -3.98 2.73
N VAL A 196 4.57 -5.18 2.50
CA VAL A 196 4.99 -5.61 1.16
C VAL A 196 3.81 -5.67 0.20
N MET A 197 2.63 -6.13 0.62
CA MET A 197 1.44 -6.16 -0.23
C MET A 197 0.93 -4.76 -0.61
N LEU A 198 1.05 -3.77 0.28
CA LEU A 198 0.65 -2.39 0.04
C LEU A 198 1.62 -1.67 -0.91
N GLU A 199 2.89 -2.04 -0.92
CA GLU A 199 3.92 -1.48 -1.82
C GLU A 199 3.88 -2.03 -3.24
N ILE A 200 3.08 -3.07 -3.51
CA ILE A 200 3.01 -3.71 -4.82
C ILE A 200 2.32 -2.80 -5.84
N ILE A 201 2.96 -2.68 -7.02
CA ILE A 201 2.42 -1.93 -8.15
C ILE A 201 1.41 -2.80 -8.91
N TYR A 202 0.12 -2.68 -8.60
CA TYR A 202 -0.92 -3.57 -9.13
C TYR A 202 -1.25 -3.39 -10.63
N HIS A 203 -0.86 -2.29 -11.28
CA HIS A 203 -0.90 -2.21 -12.74
C HIS A 203 0.23 -2.99 -13.43
N ASN A 204 1.22 -3.51 -12.70
CA ASN A 204 2.17 -4.47 -13.23
C ASN A 204 1.55 -5.87 -13.30
N LEU A 205 0.66 -6.07 -14.28
CA LEU A 205 -0.17 -7.27 -14.41
C LEU A 205 0.64 -8.58 -14.59
N VAL A 206 1.88 -8.50 -15.05
CA VAL A 206 2.77 -9.68 -15.14
C VAL A 206 3.15 -10.17 -13.74
N THR A 207 3.54 -9.25 -12.86
CA THR A 207 3.83 -9.55 -11.45
C THR A 207 2.57 -10.01 -10.73
N VAL A 208 1.45 -9.30 -10.90
CA VAL A 208 0.16 -9.66 -10.27
C VAL A 208 -0.27 -11.06 -10.68
N LYS A 209 -0.18 -11.40 -11.98
CA LYS A 209 -0.48 -12.76 -12.47
C LYS A 209 0.36 -13.82 -11.75
N GLN A 210 1.67 -13.61 -11.64
CA GLN A 210 2.56 -14.55 -10.97
C GLN A 210 2.21 -14.70 -9.49
N MET A 211 1.91 -13.59 -8.80
CA MET A 211 1.51 -13.60 -7.40
C MET A 211 0.21 -14.36 -7.17
N TYR A 212 -0.84 -14.10 -7.96
CA TYR A 212 -2.13 -14.76 -7.83
C TYR A 212 -2.02 -16.27 -8.06
N ILE A 213 -1.29 -16.70 -9.10
CA ILE A 213 -1.05 -18.13 -9.37
C ILE A 213 -0.29 -18.77 -8.21
N ALA A 214 0.81 -18.16 -7.76
CA ALA A 214 1.67 -18.74 -6.73
C ALA A 214 1.02 -18.76 -5.34
N THR A 215 0.17 -17.79 -5.04
CA THR A 215 -0.46 -17.62 -3.72
C THR A 215 -1.77 -18.39 -3.62
N PHE A 216 -2.65 -18.25 -4.62
CA PHE A 216 -4.01 -18.80 -4.59
C PHE A 216 -4.17 -20.08 -5.42
N GLY A 217 -3.19 -20.41 -6.28
CA GLY A 217 -3.26 -21.62 -7.10
C GLY A 217 -4.29 -21.58 -8.23
N ILE A 218 -4.76 -20.39 -8.61
CA ILE A 218 -5.77 -20.22 -9.65
C ILE A 218 -5.19 -20.20 -11.06
N GLU A 219 -6.02 -20.49 -12.07
CA GLU A 219 -5.70 -20.12 -13.44
C GLU A 219 -5.92 -18.61 -13.62
N PHE A 220 -4.87 -17.89 -13.99
CA PHE A 220 -4.99 -16.44 -14.21
C PHE A 220 -5.28 -16.15 -15.69
N PRO A 221 -6.28 -15.30 -15.99
CA PRO A 221 -6.72 -15.05 -17.36
C PRO A 221 -5.63 -14.46 -18.27
N ASP A 222 -5.91 -14.44 -19.57
CA ASP A 222 -5.02 -13.83 -20.56
C ASP A 222 -4.81 -12.33 -20.30
N LEU A 223 -3.57 -11.88 -20.53
CA LEU A 223 -3.15 -10.52 -20.24
C LEU A 223 -3.08 -9.62 -21.47
N GLN A 224 -3.29 -10.13 -22.69
CA GLN A 224 -3.01 -9.38 -23.92
C GLN A 224 -3.79 -8.07 -23.98
N ARG A 225 -5.09 -8.11 -23.66
CA ARG A 225 -5.97 -6.93 -23.67
C ARG A 225 -5.73 -6.01 -22.47
N PRO A 226 -5.75 -6.48 -21.22
CA PRO A 226 -5.44 -5.65 -20.06
C PRO A 226 -4.08 -4.93 -20.15
N LEU A 227 -3.02 -5.62 -20.62
CA LEU A 227 -1.70 -5.00 -20.78
C LEU A 227 -1.68 -3.90 -21.85
N ALA A 228 -2.49 -4.02 -22.90
CA ALA A 228 -2.63 -2.95 -23.89
C ALA A 228 -3.29 -1.70 -23.25
N LEU A 229 -4.31 -1.89 -22.43
CA LEU A 229 -5.00 -0.82 -21.71
C LEU A 229 -4.10 -0.15 -20.66
N VAL A 230 -3.26 -0.91 -19.95
CA VAL A 230 -2.22 -0.35 -19.05
C VAL A 230 -1.24 0.55 -19.82
N ARG A 231 -0.84 0.18 -21.04
CA ARG A 231 0.01 1.04 -21.88
C ARG A 231 -0.69 2.34 -22.24
N THR A 232 -1.96 2.28 -22.63
CA THR A 232 -2.78 3.47 -22.88
C THR A 232 -2.87 4.33 -21.63
N ARG A 233 -3.12 3.73 -20.46
CA ARG A 233 -3.14 4.44 -19.17
C ARG A 233 -1.86 5.21 -18.89
N HIS A 234 -0.68 4.66 -19.20
CA HIS A 234 0.57 5.40 -19.06
C HIS A 234 0.61 6.68 -19.91
N ASP A 235 0.09 6.63 -21.13
CA ASP A 235 -0.02 7.82 -22.00
C ASP A 235 -1.03 8.83 -21.44
N LEU A 236 -2.17 8.36 -20.95
CA LEU A 236 -3.21 9.22 -20.38
C LEU A 236 -2.75 9.96 -19.12
N VAL A 237 -2.07 9.25 -18.20
CA VAL A 237 -1.62 9.79 -16.91
C VAL A 237 -0.31 10.56 -17.03
N HIS A 238 0.75 9.96 -17.56
CA HIS A 238 2.10 10.53 -17.50
C HIS A 238 2.45 11.43 -18.68
N ARG A 239 1.67 11.36 -19.77
CA ARG A 239 1.89 12.18 -20.97
C ARG A 239 0.68 13.04 -21.31
N ASN A 240 -0.22 13.23 -20.35
CA ASN A 240 -1.40 14.08 -20.45
C ASN A 240 -2.26 13.76 -21.69
N GLY A 241 -2.40 12.47 -22.03
CA GLY A 241 -3.18 12.01 -23.17
C GLY A 241 -2.44 11.97 -24.51
N LYS A 242 -1.09 11.95 -24.49
CA LYS A 242 -0.26 11.83 -25.71
C LYS A 242 0.62 10.59 -25.69
N THR A 243 0.89 9.99 -26.84
CA THR A 243 1.85 8.89 -26.96
C THR A 243 3.28 9.36 -26.80
N LYS A 244 4.25 8.43 -26.82
CA LYS A 244 5.70 8.71 -26.82
C LYS A 244 6.12 9.64 -27.95
N GLU A 245 5.40 9.57 -29.07
CA GLU A 245 5.63 10.32 -30.30
C GLU A 245 4.89 11.67 -30.31
N GLY A 246 4.19 12.01 -29.21
CA GLY A 246 3.45 13.28 -29.07
C GLY A 246 2.06 13.29 -29.71
N VAL A 247 1.58 12.15 -30.23
CA VAL A 247 0.26 12.01 -30.85
C VAL A 247 -0.82 11.94 -29.78
N VAL A 248 -1.91 12.71 -29.93
CA VAL A 248 -3.05 12.66 -29.00
C VAL A 248 -3.74 11.30 -29.10
N VAL A 249 -3.89 10.63 -27.95
CA VAL A 249 -4.67 9.40 -27.83
C VAL A 249 -6.13 9.73 -28.07
N GLN A 250 -6.71 9.13 -29.11
CA GLN A 250 -8.11 9.31 -29.44
C GLN A 250 -8.96 8.49 -28.47
N LEU A 251 -9.92 9.16 -27.82
CA LEU A 251 -10.91 8.53 -26.95
C LEU A 251 -12.28 9.07 -27.34
N ASP A 252 -13.21 8.16 -27.58
CA ASP A 252 -14.64 8.42 -27.69
C ASP A 252 -15.40 7.49 -26.74
N GLU A 253 -16.72 7.65 -26.72
CA GLU A 253 -17.58 6.82 -25.88
C GLU A 253 -17.45 5.32 -26.19
N ILE A 254 -17.30 4.96 -27.47
CA ILE A 254 -17.24 3.56 -27.93
C ILE A 254 -15.94 2.91 -27.47
N ILE A 255 -14.81 3.60 -27.64
CA ILE A 255 -13.48 3.14 -27.22
C ILE A 255 -13.46 2.92 -25.70
N VAL A 256 -14.00 3.87 -24.92
CA VAL A 256 -14.05 3.75 -23.47
C VAL A 256 -14.97 2.60 -23.03
N ASN A 257 -16.15 2.46 -23.65
CA ASN A 257 -17.06 1.34 -23.34
C ASN A 257 -16.45 -0.03 -23.69
N GLN A 258 -15.67 -0.11 -24.76
CA GLN A 258 -14.94 -1.32 -25.11
C GLN A 258 -13.85 -1.64 -24.06
N ALA A 259 -13.10 -0.63 -23.60
CA ALA A 259 -12.13 -0.80 -22.52
C ALA A 259 -12.80 -1.27 -21.22
N ILE A 260 -13.94 -0.69 -20.85
CA ILE A 260 -14.74 -1.11 -19.69
C ILE A 260 -15.10 -2.59 -19.81
N LYS A 261 -15.61 -3.02 -20.96
CA LYS A 261 -16.00 -4.43 -21.18
C LYS A 261 -14.81 -5.39 -21.08
N GLU A 262 -13.64 -5.00 -21.60
CA GLU A 262 -12.42 -5.80 -21.53
C GLU A 262 -11.94 -5.99 -20.09
N ILE A 263 -11.93 -4.93 -19.29
CA ILE A 263 -11.54 -4.99 -17.88
C ILE A 263 -12.59 -5.74 -17.04
N GLU A 264 -13.88 -5.50 -17.24
CA GLU A 264 -14.95 -6.21 -16.53
C GLU A 264 -14.89 -7.72 -16.80
N SER A 265 -14.65 -8.12 -18.06
CA SER A 265 -14.49 -9.54 -18.42
C SER A 265 -13.24 -10.16 -17.78
N PHE A 266 -12.15 -9.39 -17.71
CA PHE A 266 -10.91 -9.81 -17.06
C PHE A 266 -11.09 -10.02 -15.55
N ILE A 267 -11.72 -9.06 -14.86
CA ILE A 267 -12.01 -9.15 -13.43
C ILE A 267 -12.99 -10.29 -13.14
N TYR A 268 -14.05 -10.42 -13.92
CA TYR A 268 -15.00 -11.54 -13.78
C TYR A 268 -14.33 -12.91 -13.91
N ALA A 269 -13.38 -13.06 -14.84
CA ALA A 269 -12.64 -14.31 -14.99
C ALA A 269 -11.78 -14.62 -13.76
N ILE A 270 -11.16 -13.62 -13.14
CA ILE A 270 -10.42 -13.79 -11.88
C ILE A 270 -11.36 -14.20 -10.75
N GLU A 271 -12.47 -13.49 -10.59
CA GLU A 271 -13.49 -13.77 -9.56
C GLU A 271 -14.03 -15.19 -9.68
N PHE A 272 -14.32 -15.63 -10.91
CA PHE A 272 -14.77 -16.98 -11.19
C PHE A 272 -13.74 -18.04 -10.76
N GLU A 273 -12.45 -17.85 -11.04
CA GLU A 273 -11.41 -18.80 -10.64
C GLU A 273 -11.15 -18.79 -9.12
N LEU A 274 -11.23 -17.63 -8.47
CA LEU A 274 -11.15 -17.51 -7.02
C LEU A 274 -12.30 -18.24 -6.33
N SER A 275 -13.52 -18.14 -6.85
CA SER A 275 -14.70 -18.81 -6.28
C SER A 275 -14.61 -20.35 -6.26
N LYS A 276 -13.73 -20.95 -7.08
CA LYS A 276 -13.48 -22.40 -7.07
C LYS A 276 -12.45 -22.83 -6.02
N SER A 277 -11.63 -21.88 -5.57
CA SER A 277 -10.45 -22.12 -4.72
C SER A 277 -10.69 -21.75 -3.25
N LEU A 278 -11.83 -21.13 -2.96
CA LEU A 278 -12.36 -20.82 -1.64
C LEU A 278 -13.35 -21.91 -1.19
#